data_AF-A0A9Q0ZPE1-F1
#
_entry.id   AF-A0A9Q0ZPE1-F1
#
_cell.length_a   1.000
_cell.length_b   1.000
_cell.length_c   1.000
_cell.angle_alpha   90.00
_cell.angle_beta   90.00
_cell.angle_gamma   90.00
#
_symmetry.space_group_name_H-M   'P 1'
#
loop_
_entity.id
_entity.type
_entity.pdbx_description
1 polymer ?
#
loop_
_entity_poly.entity_id
_entity_poly.type
_entity_poly.pdbx_seq_one_letter_code
_entity_poly.pdbx_strand_id
1 'polypeptide(L)'
;MINRATGVPMENILYLGGPNIASEIHNKEYANARICGADKWRKPLAKFLRQPHFIVWDNSDLVTHEVMGGLKNVYAIGAGMVAAHTNESATSKSVYFAHCTSEMIFITHLLAEEPEKLAGPLLADTYVTLLKGRNAWYGQMLAKGEISRDMGDSISGKGMIQGVSAVGAFYELLSQSSLSVLHPDEKKPVAPVELCPILKTLYKILIIREQPSQAILQALRDETLNDPRERIEIAQSHAFYRPSLLGQP
;
A
#
# COMPACT_ATOMS: atom_id res chain seq x y z
N MET A 1 2.73 10.55 7.90
CA MET A 1 1.52 11.15 8.49
C MET A 1 1.34 12.57 7.98
N ILE A 2 0.17 12.85 7.43
CA ILE A 2 -0.21 14.18 6.91
C ILE A 2 -0.12 15.25 8.01
N ASN A 3 -0.50 14.93 9.25
CA ASN A 3 -0.44 15.90 10.37
C ASN A 3 0.98 16.45 10.59
N ARG A 4 2.00 15.61 10.52
CA ARG A 4 3.40 16.00 10.70
C ARG A 4 3.92 16.83 9.53
N ALA A 5 3.54 16.46 8.30
CA ALA A 5 3.98 17.16 7.10
C ALA A 5 3.35 18.56 6.96
N THR A 6 2.14 18.74 7.50
CA THR A 6 1.33 19.95 7.29
C THR A 6 1.14 20.80 8.54
N GLY A 7 1.38 20.26 9.74
CA GLY A 7 1.02 20.88 11.01
C GLY A 7 -0.50 20.92 11.28
N VAL A 8 -1.33 20.36 10.38
CA VAL A 8 -2.78 20.35 10.56
C VAL A 8 -3.14 19.40 11.71
N PRO A 9 -3.97 19.83 12.68
CA PRO A 9 -4.42 18.97 13.76
C PRO A 9 -5.15 17.72 13.25
N MET A 10 -4.89 16.55 13.86
CA MET A 10 -5.48 15.27 13.44
C MET A 10 -7.00 15.31 13.37
N GLU A 11 -7.65 16.06 14.26
CA GLU A 11 -9.11 16.20 14.27
C GLU A 11 -9.68 16.95 13.06
N ASN A 12 -8.83 17.58 12.25
CA ASN A 12 -9.20 18.29 11.03
C ASN A 12 -8.73 17.58 9.75
N ILE A 13 -8.12 16.41 9.88
CA ILE A 13 -7.70 15.59 8.74
C ILE A 13 -8.74 14.50 8.52
N LEU A 14 -9.17 14.36 7.27
CA LEU A 14 -10.02 13.28 6.83
C LEU A 14 -9.36 12.54 5.69
N TYR A 15 -9.54 11.23 5.67
CA TYR A 15 -9.26 10.40 4.51
C TYR A 15 -10.57 10.09 3.80
N LEU A 16 -10.58 10.10 2.46
CA LEU A 16 -11.67 9.57 1.65
C LEU A 16 -11.09 8.66 0.58
N GLY A 17 -11.44 7.37 0.61
CA GLY A 17 -10.91 6.40 -0.35
C GLY A 17 -11.71 5.11 -0.40
N GLY A 18 -11.54 4.33 -1.46
CA GLY A 18 -12.28 3.11 -1.71
C GLY A 18 -12.13 2.68 -3.17
N PRO A 19 -12.79 1.60 -3.62
CA PRO A 19 -12.88 1.25 -5.03
C PRO A 19 -13.70 2.29 -5.80
N ASN A 20 -13.05 3.40 -6.17
CA ASN A 20 -13.71 4.65 -6.50
C ASN A 20 -13.06 5.36 -7.70
N ILE A 21 -12.81 4.60 -8.79
CA ILE A 21 -12.23 5.13 -10.03
C ILE A 21 -13.07 6.31 -10.54
N ALA A 22 -12.44 7.49 -10.63
CA ALA A 22 -13.14 8.75 -10.89
C ALA A 22 -14.00 8.74 -12.17
N SER A 23 -13.50 8.16 -13.27
CA SER A 23 -14.25 8.07 -14.53
C SER A 23 -15.46 7.13 -14.43
N GLU A 24 -15.38 6.09 -13.60
CA GLU A 24 -16.48 5.13 -13.41
C GLU A 24 -17.56 5.72 -12.52
N ILE A 25 -17.19 6.47 -11.48
CA ILE A 25 -18.13 7.27 -10.69
C ILE A 25 -18.84 8.31 -11.57
N HIS A 26 -18.10 9.02 -12.42
CA HIS A 26 -18.68 9.98 -13.37
C HIS A 26 -19.74 9.33 -14.27
N ASN A 27 -19.49 8.09 -14.70
CA ASN A 27 -20.40 7.29 -15.52
C ASN A 27 -21.51 6.60 -14.72
N LYS A 28 -21.64 6.89 -13.42
CA LYS A 28 -22.63 6.30 -12.49
C LYS A 28 -22.52 4.78 -12.32
N GLU A 29 -21.33 4.23 -12.55
CA GLU A 29 -21.04 2.87 -12.11
C GLU A 29 -21.08 2.77 -10.59
N TYR A 30 -21.32 1.56 -10.08
CA TYR A 30 -21.38 1.33 -8.64
C TYR A 30 -19.99 1.47 -8.02
N ALA A 31 -19.84 2.47 -7.15
CA ALA A 31 -18.64 2.69 -6.39
C ALA A 31 -18.97 2.84 -4.90
N ASN A 32 -17.96 2.59 -4.08
CA ASN A 32 -18.05 2.88 -2.66
C ASN A 32 -16.77 3.53 -2.14
N ALA A 33 -16.92 4.23 -1.03
CA ALA A 33 -15.81 4.86 -0.34
C ALA A 33 -15.99 4.79 1.17
N ARG A 34 -14.88 5.03 1.85
CA ARG A 34 -14.81 5.20 3.29
C ARG A 34 -14.24 6.56 3.61
N ILE A 35 -14.90 7.27 4.50
CA ILE A 35 -14.41 8.52 5.07
C ILE A 35 -13.92 8.30 6.50
N CYS A 36 -12.68 8.65 6.78
CA CYS A 36 -12.04 8.39 8.07
C CYS A 36 -11.58 9.66 8.77
N GLY A 37 -11.61 9.67 10.11
CA GLY A 37 -11.08 10.75 10.95
C GLY A 37 -11.98 11.11 12.12
N ALA A 38 -12.11 12.40 12.45
CA ALA A 38 -12.87 12.82 13.63
C ALA A 38 -14.40 12.81 13.39
N ASP A 39 -15.15 12.35 14.41
CA ASP A 39 -16.61 12.28 14.44
C ASP A 39 -17.31 13.56 13.97
N LYS A 40 -16.82 14.71 14.42
CA LYS A 40 -17.36 16.04 14.09
C LYS A 40 -17.49 16.28 12.59
N TRP A 41 -16.59 15.70 11.79
CA TRP A 41 -16.55 15.90 10.34
C TRP A 41 -16.99 14.65 9.57
N ARG A 42 -16.48 13.47 9.93
CA ARG A 42 -16.68 12.25 9.12
C ARG A 42 -18.15 11.84 9.01
N LYS A 43 -18.93 11.95 10.08
CA LYS A 43 -20.34 11.53 10.14
C LYS A 43 -21.25 12.39 9.24
N PRO A 44 -21.27 13.74 9.37
CA PRO A 44 -22.07 14.57 8.49
C PRO A 44 -21.62 14.48 7.01
N LEU A 45 -20.31 14.41 6.75
CA LEU A 45 -19.80 14.29 5.38
C LEU A 45 -20.10 12.93 4.75
N ALA A 46 -20.01 11.82 5.49
CA ALA A 46 -20.44 10.51 5.00
C ALA A 46 -21.90 10.54 4.55
N LYS A 47 -22.79 11.16 5.35
CA LYS A 47 -24.21 11.31 5.00
C LYS A 47 -24.39 12.19 3.76
N PHE A 48 -23.66 13.30 3.66
CA PHE A 48 -23.73 14.23 2.54
C PHE A 48 -23.27 13.60 1.21
N LEU A 49 -22.20 12.79 1.24
CA LEU A 49 -21.62 12.19 0.04
C LEU A 49 -22.39 10.98 -0.49
N ARG A 50 -23.29 10.38 0.32
CA ARG A 50 -24.05 9.19 -0.09
C ARG A 50 -25.00 9.50 -1.25
N GLN A 51 -24.88 8.71 -2.31
CA GLN A 51 -25.75 8.73 -3.48
C GLN A 51 -26.06 7.28 -3.92
N PRO A 52 -27.13 7.03 -4.71
CA PRO A 52 -27.51 5.66 -5.09
C PRO A 52 -26.40 4.82 -5.74
N HIS A 53 -25.48 5.46 -6.48
CA HIS A 53 -24.36 4.82 -7.18
C HIS A 53 -23.00 5.08 -6.50
N PHE A 54 -22.97 5.86 -5.41
CA PHE A 54 -21.76 6.16 -4.66
C PHE A 54 -22.06 6.12 -3.15
N ILE A 55 -21.82 4.95 -2.54
CA ILE A 55 -22.12 4.74 -1.13
C ILE A 55 -20.86 5.00 -0.29
N VAL A 56 -20.99 5.91 0.67
CA VAL A 56 -19.90 6.29 1.58
C VAL A 56 -20.19 5.82 3.00
N TRP A 57 -19.26 5.08 3.62
CA TRP A 57 -19.31 4.73 5.04
C TRP A 57 -18.26 5.47 5.84
N ASP A 58 -18.50 5.64 7.13
CA ASP A 58 -17.56 6.29 8.05
C ASP A 58 -16.76 5.26 8.87
N ASN A 59 -15.50 5.60 9.18
CA ASN A 59 -14.67 4.90 10.16
C ASN A 59 -13.86 5.94 10.98
N SER A 60 -13.55 5.69 12.25
CA SER A 60 -12.66 6.54 13.04
C SER A 60 -11.18 6.32 12.73
N ASP A 61 -10.81 5.15 12.19
CA ASP A 61 -9.42 4.78 11.95
C ASP A 61 -8.81 5.52 10.75
N LEU A 62 -8.21 6.68 11.01
CA LEU A 62 -7.53 7.49 9.99
C LEU A 62 -6.17 6.89 9.58
N VAL A 63 -5.45 6.31 10.54
CA VAL A 63 -4.05 5.89 10.36
C VAL A 63 -3.97 4.72 9.39
N THR A 64 -4.79 3.68 9.60
CA THR A 64 -4.83 2.52 8.70
C THR A 64 -5.12 2.94 7.27
N HIS A 65 -6.06 3.85 7.08
CA HIS A 65 -6.47 4.29 5.75
C HIS A 65 -5.43 5.17 5.06
N GLU A 66 -4.71 6.03 5.79
CA GLU A 66 -3.57 6.78 5.24
C GLU A 66 -2.46 5.83 4.80
N VAL A 67 -2.08 4.88 5.66
CA VAL A 67 -1.04 3.87 5.40
C VAL A 67 -1.40 3.01 4.20
N MET A 68 -2.59 2.41 4.20
CA MET A 68 -3.08 1.54 3.11
C MET A 68 -3.23 2.31 1.79
N GLY A 69 -3.64 3.58 1.85
CA GLY A 69 -3.72 4.46 0.69
C GLY A 69 -2.36 4.72 0.01
N GLY A 70 -1.28 4.79 0.81
CA GLY A 70 0.08 4.85 0.31
C GLY A 70 0.57 3.49 -0.23
N LEU A 71 0.41 2.43 0.55
CA LEU A 71 0.92 1.10 0.21
C LEU A 71 0.27 0.51 -1.04
N LYS A 72 -1.04 0.72 -1.27
CA LYS A 72 -1.68 0.23 -2.49
C LYS A 72 -1.04 0.78 -3.76
N ASN A 73 -0.52 2.01 -3.72
CA ASN A 73 0.18 2.61 -4.85
C ASN A 73 1.57 2.00 -5.06
N VAL A 74 2.27 1.65 -3.97
CA VAL A 74 3.55 0.91 -4.01
C VAL A 74 3.34 -0.44 -4.71
N TYR A 75 2.43 -1.25 -4.18
CA TYR A 75 2.22 -2.61 -4.68
C TYR A 75 1.54 -2.65 -6.04
N ALA A 76 0.80 -1.61 -6.44
CA ALA A 76 0.31 -1.48 -7.81
C ALA A 76 1.46 -1.44 -8.83
N ILE A 77 2.60 -0.79 -8.54
CA ILE A 77 3.75 -0.79 -9.46
C ILE A 77 4.27 -2.22 -9.67
N GLY A 78 4.49 -2.97 -8.60
CA GLY A 78 4.95 -4.35 -8.74
C GLY A 78 3.92 -5.26 -9.40
N ALA A 79 2.62 -5.04 -9.17
CA ALA A 79 1.55 -5.76 -9.87
C ALA A 79 1.64 -5.56 -11.39
N GLY A 80 1.91 -4.33 -11.85
CA GLY A 80 2.15 -4.01 -13.25
C GLY A 80 3.37 -4.73 -13.83
N MET A 81 4.46 -4.81 -13.07
CA MET A 81 5.67 -5.54 -13.48
C MET A 81 5.42 -7.05 -13.60
N VAL A 82 4.72 -7.65 -12.61
CA VAL A 82 4.31 -9.06 -12.65
C VAL A 82 3.42 -9.31 -13.86
N ALA A 83 2.45 -8.43 -14.12
CA ALA A 83 1.54 -8.53 -15.26
C ALA A 83 2.29 -8.57 -16.59
N ALA A 84 3.26 -7.67 -16.81
CA ALA A 84 4.08 -7.67 -18.02
C ALA A 84 4.94 -8.95 -18.15
N HIS A 85 5.68 -9.31 -17.10
CA HIS A 85 6.64 -10.42 -17.14
C HIS A 85 6.01 -11.81 -17.20
N THR A 86 4.73 -11.91 -16.84
CA THR A 86 3.97 -13.18 -16.83
C THR A 86 2.88 -13.22 -17.89
N ASN A 87 2.88 -12.25 -18.82
CA ASN A 87 1.87 -12.11 -19.87
C ASN A 87 0.43 -12.18 -19.31
N GLU A 88 0.16 -11.32 -18.33
CA GLU A 88 -1.13 -11.17 -17.66
C GLU A 88 -1.65 -12.41 -16.90
N SER A 89 -0.78 -13.36 -16.55
CA SER A 89 -1.13 -14.56 -15.76
C SER A 89 -1.93 -14.22 -14.50
N ALA A 90 -3.20 -14.68 -14.47
CA ALA A 90 -4.09 -14.48 -13.33
C ALA A 90 -3.51 -15.10 -12.05
N THR A 91 -2.94 -16.31 -12.17
CA THR A 91 -2.33 -17.04 -11.05
C THR A 91 -1.11 -16.30 -10.48
N SER A 92 -0.22 -15.79 -11.34
CA SER A 92 0.96 -15.06 -10.86
C SER A 92 0.57 -13.75 -10.18
N LYS A 93 -0.44 -13.05 -10.71
CA LYS A 93 -1.00 -11.85 -10.09
C LYS A 93 -1.70 -12.15 -8.75
N SER A 94 -2.41 -13.28 -8.63
CA SER A 94 -3.06 -13.66 -7.37
C SER A 94 -2.05 -14.06 -6.29
N VAL A 95 -0.96 -14.75 -6.65
CA VAL A 95 0.15 -15.02 -5.73
C VAL A 95 0.77 -13.71 -5.27
N TYR A 96 1.12 -12.81 -6.20
CA TYR A 96 1.64 -11.48 -5.85
C TYR A 96 0.69 -10.71 -4.92
N PHE A 97 -0.62 -10.75 -5.17
CA PHE A 97 -1.64 -10.12 -4.34
C PHE A 97 -1.62 -10.64 -2.89
N ALA A 98 -1.50 -11.96 -2.69
CA ALA A 98 -1.42 -12.55 -1.36
C ALA A 98 -0.19 -12.06 -0.58
N HIS A 99 0.99 -12.04 -1.20
CA HIS A 99 2.20 -11.53 -0.56
C HIS A 99 2.09 -10.03 -0.25
N CYS A 100 1.64 -9.21 -1.20
CA CYS A 100 1.51 -7.76 -0.99
C CYS A 100 0.54 -7.43 0.14
N THR A 101 -0.64 -8.06 0.15
CA THR A 101 -1.64 -7.81 1.20
C THR A 101 -1.13 -8.23 2.58
N SER A 102 -0.32 -9.29 2.69
CA SER A 102 0.33 -9.65 3.95
C SER A 102 1.37 -8.62 4.42
N GLU A 103 2.18 -8.05 3.52
CA GLU A 103 3.09 -6.95 3.86
C GLU A 103 2.31 -5.70 4.26
N MET A 104 1.22 -5.39 3.56
CA MET A 104 0.32 -4.28 3.91
C MET A 104 -0.23 -4.42 5.32
N ILE A 105 -0.71 -5.62 5.68
CA ILE A 105 -1.19 -5.92 7.03
C ILE A 105 -0.07 -5.76 8.05
N PHE A 106 1.11 -6.31 7.78
CA PHE A 106 2.27 -6.23 8.67
C PHE A 106 2.71 -4.78 8.94
N ILE A 107 2.90 -4.00 7.88
CA ILE A 107 3.29 -2.59 7.97
C ILE A 107 2.22 -1.79 8.73
N THR A 108 0.95 -2.09 8.52
CA THR A 108 -0.13 -1.35 9.18
C THR A 108 -0.17 -1.65 10.69
N HIS A 109 0.01 -2.90 11.12
CA HIS A 109 0.08 -3.24 12.56
C HIS A 109 1.30 -2.66 13.26
N LEU A 110 2.39 -2.39 12.53
CA LEU A 110 3.53 -1.65 13.07
C LEU A 110 3.16 -0.18 13.37
N LEU A 111 2.27 0.41 12.57
CA LEU A 111 1.97 1.84 12.57
C LEU A 111 0.65 2.22 13.27
N ALA A 112 -0.26 1.27 13.46
CA ALA A 112 -1.57 1.49 14.08
C ALA A 112 -1.81 0.47 15.20
N GLU A 113 -2.38 0.93 16.32
CA GLU A 113 -2.59 0.12 17.53
C GLU A 113 -3.65 -0.96 17.30
N GLU A 114 -4.82 -0.56 16.81
CA GLU A 114 -5.95 -1.43 16.50
C GLU A 114 -6.42 -1.20 15.05
N PRO A 115 -5.62 -1.62 14.06
CA PRO A 115 -5.91 -1.31 12.66
C PRO A 115 -7.19 -1.98 12.18
N GLU A 116 -7.95 -1.28 11.32
CA GLU A 116 -9.02 -1.93 10.57
C GLU A 116 -8.46 -3.12 9.76
N LYS A 117 -9.16 -4.25 9.83
CA LYS A 117 -8.84 -5.42 9.01
C LYS A 117 -8.88 -5.05 7.53
N LEU A 118 -7.87 -5.50 6.78
CA LEU A 118 -7.85 -5.44 5.32
C LEU A 118 -8.93 -6.39 4.73
N ALA A 119 -10.17 -5.94 4.75
CA ALA A 119 -11.36 -6.69 4.34
C ALA A 119 -12.39 -5.76 3.69
N GLY A 120 -13.41 -6.36 3.07
CA GLY A 120 -14.54 -5.61 2.49
C GLY A 120 -14.07 -4.49 1.55
N PRO A 121 -14.55 -3.23 1.73
CA PRO A 121 -14.19 -2.10 0.88
C PRO A 121 -12.68 -1.80 0.79
N LEU A 122 -11.92 -1.98 1.88
CA LEU A 122 -10.48 -1.67 1.89
C LEU A 122 -9.69 -2.69 1.04
N LEU A 123 -10.08 -3.97 1.14
CA LEU A 123 -9.56 -5.02 0.28
C LEU A 123 -9.94 -4.80 -1.19
N ALA A 124 -11.19 -4.39 -1.45
CA ALA A 124 -11.68 -4.09 -2.80
C ALA A 124 -10.94 -2.88 -3.44
N ASP A 125 -10.65 -1.82 -2.68
CA ASP A 125 -9.84 -0.69 -3.13
C ASP A 125 -8.42 -1.14 -3.53
N THR A 126 -7.82 -1.99 -2.69
CA THR A 126 -6.50 -2.56 -2.96
C THR A 126 -6.54 -3.38 -4.25
N TYR A 127 -7.52 -4.27 -4.38
CA TYR A 127 -7.70 -5.10 -5.57
C TYR A 127 -7.84 -4.28 -6.85
N VAL A 128 -8.77 -3.31 -6.89
CA VAL A 128 -8.98 -2.51 -8.10
C VAL A 128 -7.76 -1.68 -8.47
N THR A 129 -7.03 -1.15 -7.46
CA THR A 129 -5.82 -0.36 -7.67
C THR A 129 -4.67 -1.19 -8.26
N LEU A 130 -4.54 -2.46 -7.86
CA LEU A 130 -3.56 -3.39 -8.40
C LEU A 130 -3.92 -3.87 -9.82
N LEU A 131 -5.21 -3.95 -10.15
CA LEU A 131 -5.67 -4.29 -11.50
C LEU A 131 -5.47 -3.15 -12.49
N LYS A 132 -5.78 -1.92 -12.07
CA LYS A 132 -5.89 -0.77 -12.96
C LYS A 132 -5.48 0.48 -12.22
N GLY A 133 -4.72 1.33 -12.89
CA GLY A 133 -4.32 2.62 -12.35
C GLY A 133 -3.01 3.09 -12.95
N ARG A 134 -2.64 4.31 -12.60
CA ARG A 134 -1.42 4.95 -13.11
C ARG A 134 -0.15 4.23 -12.61
N ASN A 135 -0.16 3.76 -11.36
CA ASN A 135 0.96 3.02 -10.77
C ASN A 135 1.13 1.62 -11.40
N ALA A 136 0.04 0.86 -11.59
CA ALA A 136 0.08 -0.42 -12.29
C ALA A 136 0.52 -0.27 -13.76
N TRP A 137 -0.02 0.73 -14.45
CA TRP A 137 0.44 1.08 -15.80
C TRP A 137 1.94 1.39 -15.83
N TYR A 138 2.44 2.20 -14.90
CA TYR A 138 3.86 2.56 -14.83
C TYR A 138 4.76 1.33 -14.66
N GLY A 139 4.41 0.43 -13.74
CA GLY A 139 5.13 -0.84 -13.56
C GLY A 139 5.13 -1.71 -14.82
N GLN A 140 4.01 -1.77 -15.52
CA GLN A 140 3.88 -2.53 -16.77
C GLN A 140 4.75 -1.95 -17.88
N MET A 141 4.76 -0.62 -18.07
CA MET A 141 5.57 0.05 -19.09
C MET A 141 7.07 -0.08 -18.80
N LEU A 142 7.47 0.04 -17.52
CA LEU A 142 8.85 -0.21 -17.11
C LEU A 142 9.29 -1.64 -17.41
N ALA A 143 8.44 -2.62 -17.13
CA ALA A 143 8.73 -4.03 -17.37
C ALA A 143 8.82 -4.37 -18.87
N LYS A 144 8.04 -3.69 -19.72
CA LYS A 144 8.13 -3.82 -21.18
C LYS A 144 9.28 -3.03 -21.81
N GLY A 145 9.95 -2.17 -21.05
CA GLY A 145 11.00 -1.27 -21.57
C GLY A 145 10.45 -0.10 -22.39
N GLU A 146 9.15 0.17 -22.33
CA GLU A 146 8.49 1.28 -23.05
C GLU A 146 8.77 2.65 -22.41
N ILE A 147 9.07 2.66 -21.11
CA ILE A 147 9.53 3.85 -20.39
C ILE A 147 10.79 3.52 -19.58
N SER A 148 11.60 4.53 -19.30
CA SER A 148 12.75 4.43 -18.38
C SER A 148 12.44 5.10 -17.04
N ARG A 149 13.11 4.63 -15.99
CA ARG A 149 13.17 5.29 -14.67
C ARG A 149 13.70 6.73 -14.77
N ASP A 150 14.45 7.05 -15.83
CA ASP A 150 14.99 8.40 -16.09
C ASP A 150 13.93 9.43 -16.50
N MET A 151 12.76 8.96 -16.93
CA MET A 151 11.61 9.85 -17.22
C MET A 151 11.00 10.46 -15.95
N GLY A 152 11.49 10.06 -14.77
CA GLY A 152 10.99 10.49 -13.48
C GLY A 152 9.66 9.83 -13.12
N ASP A 153 9.02 10.40 -12.10
CA ASP A 153 7.74 9.96 -11.55
C ASP A 153 6.58 10.89 -11.96
N SER A 154 6.82 11.91 -12.78
CA SER A 154 5.77 12.76 -13.37
C SER A 154 5.70 12.51 -14.87
N ILE A 155 4.71 11.74 -15.30
CA ILE A 155 4.59 11.31 -16.70
C ILE A 155 3.58 12.19 -17.44
N SER A 156 4.01 12.80 -18.55
CA SER A 156 3.14 13.62 -19.40
C SER A 156 1.88 12.84 -19.81
N GLY A 157 0.71 13.44 -19.63
CA GLY A 157 -0.59 12.81 -19.92
C GLY A 157 -1.07 11.75 -18.90
N LYS A 158 -0.27 11.40 -17.89
CA LYS A 158 -0.66 10.48 -16.79
C LYS A 158 -0.62 11.15 -15.41
N GLY A 159 0.25 12.14 -15.23
CA GLY A 159 0.50 12.82 -13.96
C GLY A 159 1.51 12.08 -13.08
N MET A 160 1.50 12.41 -11.78
CA MET A 160 2.45 11.89 -10.80
C MET A 160 2.16 10.42 -10.42
N ILE A 161 3.21 9.61 -10.44
CA ILE A 161 3.27 8.20 -10.04
C ILE A 161 3.68 8.15 -8.57
N GLN A 162 2.70 8.40 -7.70
CA GLN A 162 2.92 8.51 -6.25
C GLN A 162 3.58 7.26 -5.64
N GLY A 163 3.38 6.08 -6.23
CA GLY A 163 3.96 4.83 -5.75
C GLY A 163 5.49 4.85 -5.69
N VAL A 164 6.18 5.58 -6.57
CA VAL A 164 7.66 5.66 -6.56
C VAL A 164 8.14 6.34 -5.27
N SER A 165 7.61 7.54 -4.96
CA SER A 165 7.94 8.24 -3.71
C SER A 165 7.55 7.42 -2.47
N ALA A 166 6.41 6.72 -2.52
CA ALA A 166 5.94 5.90 -1.42
C ALA A 166 6.85 4.68 -1.15
N VAL A 167 7.45 4.07 -2.19
CA VAL A 167 8.44 2.99 -2.03
C VAL A 167 9.61 3.45 -1.17
N GLY A 168 10.19 4.62 -1.50
CA GLY A 168 11.28 5.20 -0.72
C GLY A 168 10.88 5.47 0.72
N ALA A 169 9.76 6.17 0.92
CA ALA A 169 9.28 6.55 2.24
C ALA A 169 9.00 5.33 3.16
N PHE A 170 8.32 4.29 2.64
CA PHE A 170 8.05 3.08 3.44
C PHE A 170 9.31 2.26 3.69
N TYR A 171 10.22 2.15 2.71
CA TYR A 171 11.48 1.46 2.92
C TYR A 171 12.32 2.12 4.01
N GLU A 172 12.48 3.45 3.95
CA GLU A 172 13.22 4.23 4.95
C GLU A 172 12.58 4.12 6.33
N LEU A 173 11.25 4.24 6.42
CA LEU A 173 10.50 4.12 7.67
C LEU A 173 10.74 2.75 8.34
N LEU A 174 10.68 1.67 7.57
CA LEU A 174 10.85 0.30 8.07
C LEU A 174 12.32 -0.10 8.28
N SER A 175 13.26 0.74 7.84
CA SER A 175 14.71 0.54 7.98
C SER A 175 15.32 1.32 9.16
N GLN A 176 14.53 2.08 9.91
CA GLN A 176 15.03 2.85 11.04
C GLN A 176 15.65 1.94 12.10
N SER A 177 16.85 2.28 12.57
CA SER A 177 17.62 1.48 13.55
C SER A 177 16.93 1.32 14.91
N SER A 178 16.00 2.23 15.24
CA SER A 178 15.14 2.13 16.42
C SER A 178 14.08 1.03 16.30
N LEU A 179 13.91 0.44 15.12
CA LEU A 179 12.98 -0.65 14.88
C LEU A 179 13.70 -1.97 14.82
N SER A 180 13.18 -2.92 15.60
CA SER A 180 13.47 -4.32 15.39
C SER A 180 12.24 -5.15 15.68
N VAL A 181 12.11 -6.23 14.92
CA VAL A 181 11.11 -7.28 15.10
C VAL A 181 11.84 -8.61 15.19
N LEU A 182 11.27 -9.58 15.90
CA LEU A 182 11.85 -10.92 15.95
C LEU A 182 11.55 -11.63 14.64
N HIS A 183 12.61 -12.08 13.95
CA HIS A 183 12.46 -12.95 12.80
C HIS A 183 11.86 -14.29 13.26
N PRO A 184 10.79 -14.79 12.62
CA PRO A 184 10.09 -16.01 13.03
C PRO A 184 11.02 -17.23 13.08
N ASP A 185 11.84 -17.41 12.04
CA ASP A 185 12.72 -18.58 11.92
C ASP A 185 14.04 -18.41 12.69
N GLU A 186 14.72 -17.27 12.51
CA GLU A 186 16.04 -17.06 13.12
C GLU A 186 15.98 -16.68 14.61
N LYS A 187 14.81 -16.25 15.11
CA LYS A 187 14.61 -15.71 16.48
C LYS A 187 15.57 -14.56 16.83
N LYS A 188 16.05 -13.84 15.82
CA LYS A 188 16.94 -12.69 15.96
C LYS A 188 16.19 -11.38 15.66
N PRO A 189 16.56 -10.26 16.31
CA PRO A 189 16.06 -8.95 15.94
C PRO A 189 16.52 -8.57 14.53
N VAL A 190 15.56 -8.23 13.65
CA VAL A 190 15.80 -7.72 12.30
C VAL A 190 15.01 -6.44 12.07
N ALA A 191 15.43 -5.63 11.10
CA ALA A 191 14.64 -4.47 10.69
C ALA A 191 13.29 -4.95 10.08
N PRO A 192 12.16 -4.29 10.34
CA PRO A 192 10.86 -4.66 9.77
C PRO A 192 10.86 -4.82 8.25
N VAL A 193 11.68 -4.04 7.53
CA VAL A 193 11.81 -4.13 6.07
C VAL A 193 12.31 -5.50 5.59
N GLU A 194 13.04 -6.24 6.43
CA GLU A 194 13.52 -7.59 6.10
C GLU A 194 12.37 -8.60 6.00
N LEU A 195 11.24 -8.33 6.68
CA LEU A 195 10.02 -9.12 6.55
C LEU A 195 9.14 -8.65 5.37
N CYS A 196 9.57 -7.64 4.61
CA CYS A 196 8.85 -7.07 3.46
C CYS A 196 9.65 -7.21 2.13
N PRO A 197 9.88 -8.44 1.64
CA PRO A 197 10.72 -8.70 0.47
C PRO A 197 10.24 -8.04 -0.81
N ILE A 198 8.93 -7.85 -1.00
CA ILE A 198 8.39 -7.18 -2.19
C ILE A 198 8.72 -5.70 -2.13
N LEU A 199 8.43 -5.02 -1.01
CA LEU A 199 8.79 -3.61 -0.83
C LEU A 199 10.31 -3.39 -1.01
N LYS A 200 11.13 -4.24 -0.41
CA LYS A 200 12.60 -4.21 -0.53
C LYS A 200 13.05 -4.40 -1.99
N THR A 201 12.43 -5.32 -2.73
CA THR A 201 12.70 -5.52 -4.15
C THR A 201 12.29 -4.29 -4.98
N LEU A 202 11.11 -3.72 -4.72
CA LEU A 202 10.67 -2.49 -5.40
C LEU A 202 11.61 -1.32 -5.12
N TYR A 203 12.14 -1.19 -3.90
CA TYR A 203 13.15 -0.20 -3.55
C TYR A 203 14.43 -0.38 -4.39
N LYS A 204 14.93 -1.62 -4.50
CA LYS A 204 16.08 -1.98 -5.33
C LYS A 204 15.87 -1.69 -6.82
N ILE A 205 14.64 -1.86 -7.31
CA ILE A 205 14.29 -1.58 -8.70
C ILE A 205 14.15 -0.08 -8.96
N LEU A 206 13.43 0.65 -8.10
CA LEU A 206 12.95 2.01 -8.39
C LEU A 206 13.86 3.11 -7.83
N ILE A 207 14.40 2.91 -6.63
CA ILE A 207 15.11 3.97 -5.89
C ILE A 207 16.62 3.88 -6.11
N ILE A 208 17.25 2.79 -5.67
CA ILE A 208 18.71 2.60 -5.82
C ILE A 208 19.10 2.02 -7.19
N ARG A 209 18.12 1.52 -7.95
CA ARG A 209 18.24 1.09 -9.34
C ARG A 209 19.22 -0.07 -9.61
N GLU A 210 19.56 -0.84 -8.58
CA GLU A 210 20.49 -1.98 -8.63
C GLU A 210 19.89 -3.23 -9.28
N GLN A 211 18.56 -3.33 -9.36
CA GLN A 211 17.87 -4.49 -9.90
C GLN A 211 16.98 -4.15 -11.11
N PRO A 212 16.87 -5.05 -12.10
CA PRO A 212 15.91 -4.93 -13.18
C PRO A 212 14.48 -5.24 -12.68
N SER A 213 13.47 -4.82 -13.43
CA SER A 213 12.05 -5.10 -13.09
C SER A 213 11.75 -6.60 -12.95
N GLN A 214 12.51 -7.48 -13.62
CA GLN A 214 12.40 -8.95 -13.51
C GLN A 214 12.64 -9.46 -12.08
N ALA A 215 13.38 -8.72 -11.25
CA ALA A 215 13.65 -9.10 -9.87
C ALA A 215 12.37 -9.27 -9.03
N ILE A 216 11.25 -8.64 -9.43
CA ILE A 216 9.95 -8.84 -8.76
C ILE A 216 9.50 -10.30 -8.81
N LEU A 217 9.80 -11.03 -9.91
CA LEU A 217 9.47 -12.44 -10.03
C LEU A 217 10.47 -13.32 -9.27
N GLN A 218 11.72 -12.88 -9.13
CA GLN A 218 12.71 -13.59 -8.32
C GLN A 218 12.30 -13.55 -6.84
N ALA A 219 11.84 -12.40 -6.35
CA ALA A 219 11.31 -12.28 -4.99
C ALA A 219 10.13 -13.23 -4.72
N LEU A 220 9.25 -13.47 -5.69
CA LEU A 220 8.13 -14.42 -5.56
C LEU A 220 8.55 -15.89 -5.70
N ARG A 221 9.72 -16.16 -6.29
CA ARG A 221 10.25 -17.52 -6.53
C ARG A 221 11.28 -17.94 -5.48
N ASP A 222 11.54 -17.08 -4.50
CA ASP A 222 12.41 -17.42 -3.39
C ASP A 222 11.78 -18.56 -2.58
N GLU A 223 12.41 -19.73 -2.61
CA GLU A 223 11.93 -20.94 -1.92
C GLU A 223 12.01 -20.80 -0.39
N THR A 224 12.76 -19.80 0.10
CA THR A 224 12.85 -19.47 1.52
C THR A 224 11.81 -18.44 1.96
N LEU A 225 10.94 -17.99 1.04
CA LEU A 225 9.90 -17.01 1.34
C LEU A 225 8.81 -17.63 2.23
N ASN A 226 8.64 -17.05 3.41
CA ASN A 226 7.62 -17.49 4.35
C ASN A 226 6.19 -17.37 3.79
N ASP A 227 5.30 -18.23 4.29
CA ASP A 227 3.88 -18.17 3.98
C ASP A 227 3.33 -16.76 4.36
N PRO A 228 2.63 -16.05 3.44
CA PRO A 228 1.96 -14.79 3.75
C PRO A 228 1.12 -14.83 5.04
N ARG A 229 0.55 -15.99 5.38
CA ARG A 229 -0.20 -16.21 6.62
C ARG A 229 0.68 -15.99 7.86
N GLU A 230 1.89 -16.52 7.89
CA GLU A 230 2.81 -16.37 9.04
C GLU A 230 3.15 -14.90 9.27
N ARG A 231 3.36 -14.13 8.20
CA ARG A 231 3.55 -12.67 8.29
C ARG A 231 2.35 -11.97 8.93
N ILE A 232 1.14 -12.40 8.59
CA ILE A 232 -0.10 -11.85 9.19
C ILE A 232 -0.21 -12.23 10.68
N GLU A 233 0.13 -13.47 11.03
CA GLU A 233 0.12 -13.93 12.43
C GLU A 233 1.13 -13.16 13.29
N ILE A 234 2.33 -12.89 12.76
CA ILE A 234 3.31 -12.01 13.40
C ILE A 234 2.68 -10.64 13.67
N ALA A 235 2.10 -10.01 12.64
CA ALA A 235 1.50 -8.69 12.74
C ALA A 235 0.42 -8.59 13.84
N GLN A 236 -0.36 -9.65 14.04
CA GLN A 236 -1.50 -9.65 14.96
C GLN A 236 -1.13 -9.90 16.44
N SER A 237 0.12 -10.23 16.76
CA SER A 237 0.51 -10.58 18.13
C SER A 237 0.65 -9.40 19.10
N HIS A 238 0.19 -8.19 18.75
CA HIS A 238 0.18 -6.93 19.53
C HIS A 238 1.54 -6.42 20.04
N ALA A 239 2.58 -7.24 20.11
CA ALA A 239 3.92 -6.88 20.58
C ALA A 239 4.67 -5.89 19.64
N PHE A 240 4.08 -5.57 18.49
CA PHE A 240 4.74 -4.92 17.36
C PHE A 240 4.32 -3.47 17.09
N TYR A 241 3.32 -2.92 17.77
CA TYR A 241 2.93 -1.52 17.58
C TYR A 241 4.06 -0.55 18.00
N ARG A 242 4.38 0.43 17.14
CA ARG A 242 5.44 1.43 17.34
C ARG A 242 4.94 2.85 17.00
N PRO A 243 4.16 3.49 17.90
CA PRO A 243 3.60 4.84 17.70
C PRO A 243 4.65 5.93 17.45
N SER A 244 5.85 5.75 18.00
CA SER A 244 7.00 6.66 17.83
C SER A 244 7.37 6.91 16.38
N LEU A 245 7.10 5.95 15.48
CA LEU A 245 7.26 6.12 14.03
C LEU A 245 6.35 7.19 13.45
N LEU A 246 5.16 7.33 14.01
CA LEU A 246 4.21 8.37 13.67
C LEU A 246 4.37 9.62 14.55
N GLY A 247 5.29 9.59 15.52
CA GLY A 247 5.68 10.73 16.35
C GLY A 247 4.71 10.97 17.47
N GLN A 248 3.92 9.95 17.74
CA GLN A 248 3.13 9.82 18.92
C GLN A 248 4.07 9.29 20.03
N PRO A 249 3.94 9.82 21.26
CA PRO A 249 4.73 9.36 22.39
C PRO A 249 4.53 7.87 22.68
#